data_AF-A0A2G6TXR1-F1
#
_entry.id   AF-A0A2G6TXR1-F1
#
_cell.length_a   1.000
_cell.length_b   1.000
_cell.length_c   1.000
_cell.angle_alpha   90.00
_cell.angle_beta   90.00
_cell.angle_gamma   90.00
#
_symmetry.space_group_name_H-M   'P 1'
#
loop_
_entity.id
_entity.type
_entity.pdbx_description
1 polymer ?
#
loop_
_entity_poly.entity_id
_entity_poly.type
_entity_poly.pdbx_seq_one_letter_code
_entity_poly.pdbx_strand_id
1 'polypeptide(L)'
;MSIGIDRVEAFFDLRSPYSYLALGPARALSQRSGVTFDWWPYVTDFQSAYGGEVEQRSSRDVAKLKYLYMDCRRLAKLQGLTVRSTTKLWNPTLASQAILFAKARNRLWEFCDPLLAAFWRREFDLESPAEVAAALVNAGLSSSEWNGFLQKEAEAALAGTLEHAERLGVFGAPTFIYRGEMFWGGDRMDLLESAILRA
;
A
#
# COMPACT_ATOMS: atom_id res chain seq x y z
N MET A 1 -6.39 -26.09 -19.74
CA MET A 1 -6.76 -25.19 -18.63
C MET A 1 -5.52 -24.99 -17.80
N SER A 2 -4.93 -23.79 -17.83
CA SER A 2 -3.81 -23.48 -16.95
C SER A 2 -4.35 -23.48 -15.52
N ILE A 3 -3.82 -24.34 -14.66
CA ILE A 3 -4.11 -24.32 -13.23
C ILE A 3 -3.42 -23.05 -12.72
N GLY A 4 -4.13 -21.92 -12.84
CA GLY A 4 -3.66 -20.64 -12.35
C GLY A 4 -3.42 -20.78 -10.85
N ILE A 5 -2.22 -20.43 -10.41
CA ILE A 5 -1.88 -20.34 -8.99
C ILE A 5 -2.97 -19.51 -8.31
N ASP A 6 -3.65 -20.10 -7.33
CA ASP A 6 -4.72 -19.46 -6.58
C ASP A 6 -4.12 -18.29 -5.78
N ARG A 7 -4.27 -17.08 -6.32
CA ARG A 7 -3.63 -15.86 -5.82
C ARG A 7 -4.58 -14.68 -5.80
N VAL A 8 -4.36 -13.77 -4.86
CA VAL A 8 -4.98 -12.45 -4.79
C VAL A 8 -3.96 -11.41 -5.21
N GLU A 9 -4.26 -10.62 -6.25
CA GLU A 9 -3.47 -9.41 -6.57
C GLU A 9 -3.87 -8.31 -5.58
N ALA A 10 -2.94 -7.85 -4.76
CA ALA A 10 -3.19 -6.93 -3.65
C ALA A 10 -2.41 -5.61 -3.83
N PHE A 11 -3.11 -4.54 -4.19
CA PHE A 11 -2.55 -3.21 -4.42
C PHE A 11 -2.73 -2.32 -3.20
N PHE A 12 -1.67 -1.65 -2.77
CA PHE A 12 -1.71 -0.74 -1.60
C PHE A 12 -0.85 0.52 -1.81
N ASP A 13 -1.31 1.65 -1.27
CA ASP A 13 -0.56 2.92 -1.27
C ASP A 13 -0.09 3.23 0.16
N LEU A 14 1.21 3.45 0.34
CA LEU A 14 1.82 3.77 1.64
C LEU A 14 1.19 4.98 2.33
N ARG A 15 0.66 5.93 1.54
CA ARG A 15 0.04 7.18 2.02
C ARG A 15 -1.47 7.04 2.26
N SER A 16 -2.07 5.89 1.93
CA SER A 16 -3.48 5.61 2.21
C SER A 16 -3.64 5.03 3.62
N PRO A 17 -4.32 5.72 4.55
CA PRO A 17 -4.55 5.16 5.87
C PRO A 17 -5.46 3.93 5.79
N TYR A 18 -6.38 3.87 4.83
CA TYR A 18 -7.20 2.69 4.59
C TYR A 18 -6.39 1.52 4.04
N SER A 19 -5.34 1.77 3.25
CA SER A 19 -4.43 0.69 2.85
C SER A 19 -3.71 0.12 4.05
N TYR A 20 -3.13 0.98 4.90
CA TYR A 20 -2.42 0.55 6.11
C TYR A 20 -3.32 -0.30 7.02
N LEU A 21 -4.56 0.12 7.23
CA LEU A 21 -5.55 -0.61 8.04
C LEU A 21 -6.01 -1.94 7.43
N ALA A 22 -5.89 -2.11 6.11
CA ALA A 22 -6.27 -3.34 5.42
C ALA A 22 -5.17 -4.41 5.43
N LEU A 23 -3.90 -4.03 5.62
CA LEU A 23 -2.76 -4.96 5.56
C LEU A 23 -2.87 -6.09 6.58
N GLY A 24 -3.20 -5.77 7.84
CA GLY A 24 -3.34 -6.76 8.91
C GLY A 24 -4.43 -7.81 8.60
N PRO A 25 -5.70 -7.39 8.42
CA PRO A 25 -6.79 -8.31 8.08
C PRO A 25 -6.54 -9.14 6.81
N ALA A 26 -5.97 -8.53 5.76
CA ALA A 26 -5.67 -9.21 4.51
C ALA A 26 -4.54 -10.24 4.65
N ARG A 27 -3.47 -9.94 5.38
CA ARG A 27 -2.40 -10.92 5.67
C ARG A 27 -2.91 -12.06 6.54
N ALA A 28 -3.77 -11.77 7.52
CA ALA A 28 -4.44 -12.80 8.30
C ALA A 28 -5.35 -13.67 7.41
N LEU A 29 -5.95 -13.10 6.36
CA LEU A 29 -6.78 -13.85 5.41
C LEU A 29 -5.91 -14.78 4.58
N SER A 30 -4.83 -14.27 4.01
CA SER A 30 -3.84 -15.09 3.28
C SER A 30 -3.36 -16.28 4.11
N GLN A 31 -3.05 -16.06 5.40
CA GLN A 31 -2.57 -17.12 6.29
C GLN A 31 -3.64 -18.19 6.57
N ARG A 32 -4.88 -17.79 6.87
CA ARG A 32 -5.94 -18.74 7.25
C ARG A 32 -6.55 -19.49 6.07
N SER A 33 -6.60 -18.86 4.89
CA SER A 33 -7.14 -19.51 3.68
C SER A 33 -6.09 -20.31 2.91
N GLY A 34 -4.80 -20.07 3.12
CA GLY A 34 -3.71 -20.65 2.35
C GLY A 34 -3.55 -20.04 0.94
N VAL A 35 -4.37 -19.06 0.58
CA VAL A 35 -4.27 -18.33 -0.70
C VAL A 35 -3.12 -17.33 -0.64
N THR A 36 -2.29 -17.32 -1.67
CA THR A 36 -1.16 -16.39 -1.75
C THR A 36 -1.65 -15.00 -2.12
N PHE A 37 -1.23 -13.97 -1.39
CA PHE A 37 -1.47 -12.59 -1.79
C PHE A 37 -0.19 -12.04 -2.42
N ASP A 38 -0.29 -11.57 -3.66
CA ASP A 38 0.79 -10.92 -4.38
C ASP A 38 0.66 -9.40 -4.22
N TRP A 39 1.61 -8.79 -3.51
CA TRP A 39 1.50 -7.42 -3.03
C TRP A 39 2.19 -6.44 -3.96
N TRP A 40 1.50 -5.35 -4.32
CA TRP A 40 1.99 -4.35 -5.26
C TRP A 40 1.81 -2.95 -4.69
N PRO A 41 2.84 -2.09 -4.77
CA PRO A 41 2.65 -0.68 -4.48
C PRO A 41 1.74 -0.06 -5.55
N TYR A 42 0.89 0.86 -5.13
CA TYR A 42 0.07 1.69 -6.00
C TYR A 42 0.24 3.15 -5.61
N VAL A 43 0.07 4.05 -6.58
CA VAL A 43 0.16 5.50 -6.38
C VAL A 43 -1.21 6.09 -6.68
N THR A 44 -1.99 6.32 -5.63
CA THR A 44 -3.30 6.95 -5.75
C THR A 44 -3.13 8.43 -6.08
N ASP A 45 -3.91 8.91 -7.05
CA ASP A 45 -4.03 10.35 -7.31
C ASP A 45 -4.92 11.01 -6.25
N PHE A 46 -4.32 11.24 -5.08
CA PHE A 46 -4.99 11.91 -3.97
C PHE A 46 -5.27 13.39 -4.22
N GLN A 47 -4.58 14.00 -5.18
CA GLN A 47 -4.86 15.38 -5.56
C GLN A 47 -6.24 15.44 -6.22
N SER A 48 -6.43 14.67 -7.30
CA SER A 48 -7.72 14.61 -7.99
C SER A 48 -8.84 14.04 -7.11
N ALA A 49 -8.55 13.03 -6.29
CA ALA A 49 -9.56 12.38 -5.43
C ALA A 49 -10.14 13.30 -4.33
N TYR A 50 -9.44 14.39 -3.97
CA TYR A 50 -9.81 15.28 -2.87
C TYR A 50 -9.90 16.76 -3.27
N GLY A 51 -10.31 17.04 -4.51
CA GLY A 51 -10.69 18.39 -4.95
C GLY A 51 -9.52 19.25 -5.42
N GLY A 52 -8.43 18.64 -5.91
CA GLY A 52 -7.30 19.34 -6.49
C GLY A 52 -6.26 19.78 -5.45
N GLU A 53 -5.60 20.90 -5.73
CA GLU A 53 -4.57 21.49 -4.87
C GLU A 53 -5.09 21.74 -3.46
N VAL A 54 -4.23 21.55 -2.46
CA VAL A 54 -4.63 21.61 -1.05
C VAL A 54 -5.25 22.96 -0.69
N GLU A 55 -4.71 24.03 -1.26
CA GLU A 55 -5.13 25.42 -1.07
C GLU A 55 -6.47 25.74 -1.75
N GLN A 56 -6.89 24.93 -2.72
CA GLN A 56 -8.11 25.13 -3.51
C GLN A 56 -9.29 24.28 -3.01
N ARG A 57 -9.07 23.44 -2.00
CA ARG A 57 -10.09 22.53 -1.47
C ARG A 57 -11.28 23.28 -0.88
N SER A 58 -12.48 22.83 -1.24
CA SER A 58 -13.71 23.38 -0.67
C SER A 58 -13.85 23.05 0.82
N SER A 59 -14.69 23.80 1.53
CA SER A 59 -15.04 23.48 2.92
C SER A 59 -15.62 22.06 3.10
N ARG A 60 -16.33 21.57 2.07
CA ARG A 60 -16.85 20.20 2.00
C ARG A 60 -15.72 19.17 1.92
N ASP A 61 -14.71 19.40 1.08
CA ASP A 61 -13.56 18.49 0.94
C ASP A 61 -12.74 18.44 2.23
N VAL A 62 -12.54 19.58 2.89
CA VAL A 62 -11.91 19.66 4.21
C VAL A 62 -12.70 18.88 5.26
N ALA A 63 -14.05 19.01 5.28
CA ALA A 63 -14.91 18.27 6.19
C ALA A 63 -14.84 16.75 5.94
N LYS A 64 -14.86 16.33 4.66
CA LYS A 64 -14.70 14.93 4.25
C LYS A 64 -13.36 14.37 4.72
N LEU A 65 -12.25 15.07 4.49
CA LEU A 65 -10.92 14.64 4.95
C LEU A 65 -10.82 14.50 6.47
N LYS A 66 -11.39 15.46 7.23
CA LYS A 66 -11.47 15.38 8.70
C LYS A 66 -12.21 14.13 9.15
N TYR A 67 -13.34 13.82 8.51
CA TYR A 67 -14.11 12.61 8.78
C TYR A 67 -13.29 11.35 8.47
N LEU A 68 -12.69 11.25 7.28
CA LEU A 68 -11.93 10.06 6.87
C LEU A 68 -10.78 9.77 7.84
N TYR A 69 -10.04 10.79 8.28
CA TYR A 69 -8.99 10.60 9.27
C TYR A 69 -9.52 10.27 10.67
N MET A 70 -10.67 10.82 11.08
CA MET A 70 -11.33 10.43 12.32
C MET A 70 -11.75 8.96 12.28
N ASP A 71 -12.32 8.52 11.18
CA ASP A 71 -12.79 7.14 11.00
C ASP A 71 -11.61 6.15 10.99
N CYS A 72 -10.56 6.44 10.20
CA CYS A 72 -9.33 5.65 10.22
C CYS A 72 -8.74 5.51 11.62
N ARG A 73 -8.79 6.55 12.46
CA ARG A 73 -8.32 6.45 13.86
C ARG A 73 -9.17 5.51 14.72
N ARG A 74 -10.49 5.46 14.49
CA ARG A 74 -11.38 4.52 15.18
C ARG A 74 -11.02 3.08 14.80
N LEU A 75 -10.86 2.82 13.51
CA LEU A 75 -10.45 1.52 12.99
C LEU A 75 -9.05 1.12 13.46
N ALA A 76 -8.10 2.06 13.44
CA ALA A 76 -6.73 1.85 13.94
C ALA A 76 -6.73 1.39 15.40
N LYS A 77 -7.56 2.01 16.26
CA LYS A 77 -7.68 1.65 17.66
C LYS A 77 -8.12 0.19 17.86
N LEU A 78 -9.01 -0.32 17.01
CA LEU A 78 -9.45 -1.73 17.07
C LEU A 78 -8.31 -2.72 16.75
N GLN A 79 -7.30 -2.27 16.00
CA GLN A 79 -6.15 -3.07 15.59
C GLN A 79 -4.89 -2.79 16.43
N GLY A 80 -4.95 -1.91 17.44
CA GLY A 80 -3.78 -1.47 18.19
C GLY A 80 -2.79 -0.60 17.39
N LEU A 81 -3.25 0.00 16.29
CA LEU A 81 -2.44 0.83 15.39
C LEU A 81 -2.62 2.32 15.70
N THR A 82 -1.65 3.13 15.25
CA THR A 82 -1.70 4.59 15.30
C THR A 82 -1.80 5.16 13.90
N VAL A 83 -2.77 6.05 13.66
CA VAL A 83 -2.90 6.81 12.41
C VAL A 83 -2.99 8.31 12.73
N ARG A 84 -1.91 9.05 12.47
CA ARG A 84 -1.93 10.51 12.45
C ARG A 84 -2.23 10.99 11.03
N SER A 85 -2.86 12.17 10.89
CA SER A 85 -3.04 12.75 9.56
C SER A 85 -1.69 13.10 8.94
N THR A 86 -1.56 12.97 7.62
CA THR A 86 -0.38 13.47 6.92
C THR A 86 -0.27 14.99 7.08
N THR A 87 0.95 15.51 6.99
CA THR A 87 1.26 16.94 7.09
C THR A 87 1.27 17.65 5.75
N LYS A 88 1.46 16.90 4.66
CA LYS A 88 1.47 17.35 3.27
C LYS A 88 0.96 16.24 2.35
N LEU A 89 0.85 16.54 1.06
CA LEU A 89 0.75 15.52 0.01
C LEU A 89 2.15 14.97 -0.23
N TRP A 90 2.38 13.71 0.15
CA TRP A 90 3.68 13.07 0.02
C TRP A 90 3.87 12.48 -1.39
N ASN A 91 5.09 12.52 -1.91
CA ASN A 91 5.50 11.76 -3.08
C ASN A 91 5.94 10.33 -2.65
N PRO A 92 5.23 9.26 -3.03
CA PRO A 92 5.53 7.91 -2.58
C PRO A 92 6.53 7.19 -3.49
N THR A 93 6.94 7.77 -4.62
CA THR A 93 7.66 7.05 -5.69
C THR A 93 8.88 6.28 -5.17
N LEU A 94 9.72 6.93 -4.38
CA LEU A 94 10.94 6.31 -3.84
C LEU A 94 10.63 5.11 -2.92
N ALA A 95 9.68 5.28 -2.00
CA ALA A 95 9.28 4.23 -1.09
C ALA A 95 8.53 3.09 -1.81
N SER A 96 7.75 3.39 -2.86
CA SER A 96 7.13 2.38 -3.74
C SER A 96 8.16 1.58 -4.52
N GLN A 97 9.24 2.20 -4.99
CA GLN A 97 10.36 1.49 -5.60
C GLN A 97 11.07 0.57 -4.59
N ALA A 98 11.24 1.04 -3.35
CA ALA A 98 11.80 0.24 -2.26
C ALA A 98 10.92 -0.97 -1.91
N ILE A 99 9.58 -0.84 -1.96
CA ILE A 99 8.65 -1.98 -1.83
C ILE A 99 8.96 -3.06 -2.87
N LEU A 100 9.10 -2.69 -4.15
CA LEU A 100 9.38 -3.64 -5.23
C LEU A 100 10.72 -4.34 -5.02
N PHE A 101 11.74 -3.58 -4.63
CA PHE A 101 13.07 -4.11 -4.34
C PHE A 101 13.05 -5.11 -3.16
N ALA A 102 12.37 -4.76 -2.06
CA ALA A 102 12.23 -5.62 -0.89
C ALA A 102 11.40 -6.87 -1.19
N LYS A 103 10.31 -6.73 -1.95
CA LYS A 103 9.47 -7.84 -2.43
C LYS A 103 10.28 -8.85 -3.23
N ALA A 104 11.07 -8.39 -4.21
CA ALA A 104 11.91 -9.26 -5.04
C ALA A 104 12.95 -10.07 -4.24
N ARG A 105 13.25 -9.64 -3.00
CA ARG A 105 14.21 -10.29 -2.09
C ARG A 105 13.53 -11.00 -0.91
N ASN A 106 12.21 -11.20 -0.98
CA ASN A 106 11.42 -11.84 0.08
C ASN A 106 11.59 -11.16 1.46
N ARG A 107 11.68 -9.83 1.47
CA ARG A 107 11.83 -8.98 2.66
C ARG A 107 10.77 -7.88 2.74
N LEU A 108 9.64 -8.08 2.05
CA LEU A 108 8.60 -7.06 1.92
C LEU A 108 8.11 -6.57 3.29
N TRP A 109 7.82 -7.48 4.21
CA TRP A 109 7.19 -7.12 5.49
C TRP A 109 8.20 -6.63 6.52
N GLU A 110 9.43 -7.17 6.48
CA GLU A 110 10.57 -6.67 7.25
C GLU A 110 10.87 -5.20 6.92
N PHE A 111 10.59 -4.77 5.68
CA PHE A 111 10.66 -3.37 5.26
C PHE A 111 9.38 -2.58 5.60
N CYS A 112 8.21 -3.06 5.16
CA CYS A 112 6.96 -2.31 5.21
C CYS A 112 6.41 -2.11 6.62
N ASP A 113 6.45 -3.13 7.49
CA ASP A 113 5.82 -3.08 8.81
C ASP A 113 6.41 -1.95 9.69
N PRO A 114 7.74 -1.85 9.89
CA PRO A 114 8.32 -0.75 10.69
C PRO A 114 8.19 0.61 9.99
N LEU A 115 8.38 0.67 8.67
CA LEU A 115 8.27 1.91 7.90
C LEU A 115 6.87 2.52 8.01
N LEU A 116 5.82 1.73 7.78
CA LEU A 116 4.44 2.21 7.84
C LEU A 116 4.06 2.63 9.26
N ALA A 117 4.47 1.87 10.27
CA ALA A 117 4.23 2.24 11.67
C ALA A 117 4.87 3.60 12.01
N ALA A 118 6.11 3.85 11.58
CA ALA A 118 6.79 5.12 11.79
C ALA A 118 6.15 6.26 10.97
N PHE A 119 5.85 6.02 9.69
CA PHE A 119 5.20 7.01 8.82
C PHE A 119 3.86 7.48 9.40
N TRP A 120 2.99 6.57 9.83
CA TRP A 120 1.69 6.90 10.41
C TRP A 120 1.76 7.51 11.82
N ARG A 121 2.93 7.48 12.47
CA ARG A 121 3.25 8.25 13.68
C ARG A 121 3.91 9.60 13.40
N ARG A 122 4.21 9.90 12.13
CA ARG A 122 5.00 11.05 11.66
C ARG A 122 6.47 11.01 12.12
N GLU A 123 7.03 9.81 12.14
CA GLU A 123 8.40 9.50 12.57
C GLU A 123 9.26 9.01 11.39
N PHE A 124 8.77 9.17 10.15
CA PHE A 124 9.44 8.73 8.94
C PHE A 124 9.12 9.66 7.76
N ASP A 125 10.15 10.05 7.00
CA ASP A 125 10.05 10.81 5.77
C ASP A 125 10.09 9.86 4.55
N LEU A 126 8.95 9.70 3.87
CA LEU A 126 8.82 8.82 2.68
C LEU A 126 9.64 9.29 1.47
N GLU A 127 10.02 10.56 1.43
CA GLU A 127 10.75 11.18 0.33
C GLU A 127 12.26 11.18 0.58
N SER A 128 12.71 10.90 1.81
CA SER A 128 14.11 10.90 2.21
C SER A 128 14.85 9.64 1.72
N PRO A 129 15.84 9.78 0.81
CA PRO A 129 16.62 8.63 0.35
C PRO A 129 17.43 7.97 1.46
N ALA A 130 17.88 8.76 2.43
CA ALA A 130 18.64 8.25 3.57
C ALA A 130 17.77 7.39 4.49
N GLU A 131 16.55 7.83 4.81
CA GLU A 131 15.64 7.07 5.67
C GLU A 131 15.14 5.80 4.99
N VAL A 132 14.80 5.86 3.70
CA VAL A 132 14.39 4.69 2.91
C VAL A 132 15.53 3.67 2.82
N ALA A 133 16.76 4.11 2.52
CA ALA A 133 17.91 3.21 2.49
C ALA A 133 18.19 2.58 3.86
N ALA A 134 18.10 3.35 4.95
CA ALA A 134 18.26 2.82 6.30
C ALA A 134 17.17 1.79 6.66
N ALA A 135 15.91 2.03 6.28
CA ALA A 135 14.83 1.08 6.47
C ALA A 135 15.05 -0.23 5.71
N LEU A 136 15.55 -0.17 4.47
CA LEU A 136 15.94 -1.36 3.70
C LEU A 136 17.08 -2.13 4.38
N VAL A 137 18.12 -1.44 4.87
CA VAL A 137 19.22 -2.07 5.61
C VAL A 137 18.72 -2.75 6.88
N ASN A 138 17.82 -2.12 7.63
CA ASN A 138 17.21 -2.70 8.82
C ASN A 138 16.34 -3.93 8.49
N ALA A 139 15.77 -4.00 7.28
CA ALA A 139 15.09 -5.19 6.76
C ALA A 139 16.06 -6.30 6.30
N GLY A 140 17.37 -6.09 6.45
CA GLY A 140 18.42 -7.03 6.08
C GLY A 140 18.77 -7.02 4.59
N LEU A 141 18.53 -5.91 3.89
CA LEU A 141 18.83 -5.73 2.47
C LEU A 141 20.13 -4.94 2.24
N SER A 142 20.82 -5.23 1.14
CA SER A 142 22.08 -4.56 0.81
C SER A 142 21.86 -3.16 0.28
N SER A 143 22.52 -2.17 0.89
CA SER A 143 22.52 -0.80 0.39
C SER A 143 23.15 -0.68 -1.00
N SER A 144 24.18 -1.46 -1.32
CA SER A 144 24.81 -1.41 -2.65
C SER A 144 23.91 -1.97 -3.74
N GLU A 145 23.18 -3.06 -3.45
CA GLU A 145 22.19 -3.61 -4.36
C GLU A 145 21.00 -2.66 -4.55
N TRP A 146 20.53 -2.02 -3.47
CA TRP A 146 19.48 -1.01 -3.55
C TRP A 146 19.89 0.15 -4.46
N ASN A 147 21.10 0.69 -4.28
CA ASN A 147 21.61 1.76 -5.13
C ASN A 147 21.72 1.33 -6.60
N GLY A 148 22.16 0.09 -6.85
CA GLY A 148 22.22 -0.48 -8.19
C GLY A 148 20.83 -0.59 -8.85
N PHE A 149 19.83 -1.09 -8.09
CA PHE A 149 18.45 -1.18 -8.55
C PHE A 149 17.85 0.21 -8.81
N LEU A 150 18.06 1.16 -7.90
CA LEU A 150 17.55 2.52 -8.00
C LEU A 150 18.04 3.23 -9.27
N GLN A 151 19.28 3.01 -9.67
CA GLN A 151 19.87 3.62 -10.86
C GLN A 151 19.44 2.97 -12.19
N LYS A 152 19.03 1.70 -12.18
CA LYS A 152 18.90 0.91 -13.42
C LYS A 152 17.49 0.39 -13.69
N GLU A 153 16.75 0.07 -12.65
CA GLU A 153 15.55 -0.77 -12.74
C GLU A 153 14.32 -0.15 -12.08
N ALA A 154 14.51 0.69 -11.06
CA ALA A 154 13.43 1.15 -10.19
C ALA A 154 12.32 1.91 -10.91
N GLU A 155 12.66 2.77 -11.87
CA GLU A 155 11.67 3.53 -12.64
C GLU A 155 10.82 2.60 -13.52
N ALA A 156 11.46 1.73 -14.30
CA ALA A 156 10.78 0.77 -15.17
C ALA A 156 9.96 -0.24 -14.35
N ALA A 157 10.44 -0.68 -13.19
CA ALA A 157 9.72 -1.59 -12.30
C ALA A 157 8.44 -0.95 -11.75
N LEU A 158 8.50 0.32 -11.33
CA LEU A 158 7.32 1.03 -10.86
C LEU A 158 6.33 1.29 -12.01
N ALA A 159 6.82 1.74 -13.17
CA ALA A 159 5.98 1.95 -14.36
C ALA A 159 5.24 0.66 -14.74
N GLY A 160 5.94 -0.48 -14.85
CA GLY A 160 5.34 -1.77 -15.16
C GLY A 160 4.33 -2.25 -14.11
N THR A 161 4.54 -1.90 -12.83
CA THR A 161 3.57 -2.18 -11.76
C THR A 161 2.30 -1.35 -11.93
N LEU A 162 2.42 -0.06 -12.26
CA LEU A 162 1.27 0.81 -12.48
C LEU A 162 0.49 0.43 -13.75
N GLU A 163 1.18 0.09 -14.83
CA GLU A 163 0.55 -0.47 -16.04
C GLU A 163 -0.17 -1.80 -15.75
N HIS A 164 0.40 -2.64 -14.88
CA HIS A 164 -0.26 -3.87 -14.46
C HIS A 164 -1.56 -3.59 -13.70
N ALA A 165 -1.54 -2.63 -12.76
CA ALA A 165 -2.72 -2.19 -12.02
C ALA A 165 -3.78 -1.63 -12.99
N GLU A 166 -3.39 -0.83 -13.98
CA GLU A 166 -4.27 -0.27 -14.99
C GLU A 166 -4.93 -1.36 -15.86
N ARG A 167 -4.17 -2.36 -16.32
CA ARG A 167 -4.73 -3.51 -17.06
C ARG A 167 -5.78 -4.29 -16.27
N LEU A 168 -5.66 -4.28 -14.95
CA LEU A 168 -6.62 -4.90 -14.04
C LEU A 168 -7.76 -3.95 -13.61
N GLY A 169 -7.77 -2.71 -14.10
CA GLY A 169 -8.79 -1.70 -13.81
C GLY A 169 -8.66 -1.04 -12.43
N VAL A 170 -7.52 -1.16 -11.76
CA VAL A 170 -7.31 -0.61 -10.41
C VAL A 170 -7.32 0.92 -10.45
N PHE A 171 -8.25 1.52 -9.71
CA PHE A 171 -8.44 2.98 -9.64
C PHE A 171 -8.17 3.56 -8.24
N GLY A 172 -7.77 2.74 -7.28
CA GLY A 172 -7.53 3.16 -5.91
C GLY A 172 -6.92 2.07 -5.05
N ALA A 173 -6.55 2.44 -3.82
CA ALA A 173 -5.93 1.54 -2.86
C ALA A 173 -6.56 1.66 -1.45
N PRO A 174 -6.72 0.54 -0.72
CA PRO A 174 -6.32 -0.82 -1.09
C PRO A 174 -7.30 -1.46 -2.08
N THR A 175 -6.80 -2.28 -2.99
CA THR A 175 -7.61 -3.09 -3.91
C THR A 175 -7.10 -4.52 -3.91
N PHE A 176 -8.02 -5.48 -3.85
CA PHE A 176 -7.74 -6.91 -3.93
C PHE A 176 -8.47 -7.49 -5.14
N ILE A 177 -7.81 -8.32 -5.94
CA ILE A 177 -8.42 -8.99 -7.09
C ILE A 177 -8.23 -10.50 -6.97
N TYR A 178 -9.32 -11.25 -7.02
CA TYR A 178 -9.31 -12.70 -6.95
C TYR A 178 -10.16 -13.26 -8.09
N ARG A 179 -9.56 -14.12 -8.94
CA ARG A 179 -10.22 -14.75 -10.10
C ARG A 179 -10.96 -13.76 -11.02
N GLY A 180 -10.43 -12.54 -11.15
CA GLY A 180 -10.99 -11.47 -11.98
C GLY A 180 -12.04 -10.60 -11.28
N GLU A 181 -12.46 -10.94 -10.06
CA GLU A 181 -13.35 -10.10 -9.24
C GLU A 181 -12.55 -9.10 -8.41
N MET A 182 -12.95 -7.83 -8.41
CA MET A 182 -12.30 -6.74 -7.68
C MET A 182 -13.02 -6.42 -6.37
N PHE A 183 -12.25 -6.23 -5.30
CA PHE A 183 -12.67 -5.81 -3.98
C PHE A 183 -11.87 -4.57 -3.56
N TRP A 184 -12.47 -3.39 -3.69
CA TRP A 184 -11.85 -2.11 -3.32
C TRP A 184 -12.23 -1.69 -1.90
N GLY A 185 -11.23 -1.43 -1.06
CA GLY A 185 -11.38 -1.06 0.34
C GLY A 185 -11.23 -2.22 1.32
N GLY A 186 -10.73 -1.93 2.52
CA GLY A 186 -10.60 -2.91 3.60
C GLY A 186 -11.96 -3.38 4.16
N ASP A 187 -13.02 -2.62 3.92
CA ASP A 187 -14.41 -2.92 4.29
C ASP A 187 -15.08 -3.92 3.32
N ARG A 188 -14.33 -4.48 2.37
CA ARG A 188 -14.75 -5.60 1.50
C ARG A 188 -14.06 -6.91 1.85
N MET A 189 -13.27 -6.96 2.92
CA MET A 189 -12.50 -8.14 3.32
C MET A 189 -13.37 -9.39 3.51
N ASP A 190 -14.54 -9.24 4.14
CA ASP A 190 -15.48 -10.37 4.36
C ASP A 190 -16.05 -10.92 3.04
N LEU A 191 -16.24 -10.05 2.04
CA LEU A 191 -16.70 -10.46 0.71
C LEU A 191 -15.58 -11.18 -0.06
N LEU A 192 -14.34 -10.68 0.04
CA LEU A 192 -13.17 -11.36 -0.52
C LEU A 192 -12.98 -12.74 0.12
N GLU A 193 -13.06 -12.83 1.44
CA GLU A 193 -13.01 -14.10 2.17
C GLU A 193 -14.11 -15.05 1.71
N SER A 194 -15.34 -14.55 1.60
CA SER A 194 -16.46 -15.36 1.07
C SER A 194 -16.21 -15.84 -0.35
N ALA A 195 -15.54 -15.05 -1.21
CA ALA A 195 -15.18 -15.46 -2.56
C ALA A 195 -14.10 -16.55 -2.57
N ILE A 196 -13.10 -16.43 -1.70
CA ILE A 196 -12.03 -17.42 -1.52
C ILE A 196 -12.58 -18.74 -0.97
N LEU A 197 -13.51 -18.71 -0.01
CA LEU A 197 -14.04 -19.93 0.61
C LEU A 197 -15.04 -20.71 -0.25
N ARG A 198 -15.61 -20.09 -1.29
CA ARG A 198 -16.49 -20.76 -2.27
C ARG A 198 -15.73 -21.48 -3.39
N ALA A 199 -14.42 -21.25 -3.48
CA ALA A 199 -13.53 -21.71 -4.54
C ALA A 199 -13.15 -23.18 -4.41
#